data_AF-A0A814PLI9-F1
#
_entry.id   AF-A0A814PLI9-F1
#
_cell.length_a   1.000
_cell.length_b   1.000
_cell.length_c   1.000
_cell.angle_alpha   90.00
_cell.angle_beta   90.00
_cell.angle_gamma   90.00
#
_symmetry.space_group_name_H-M   'P 1'
#
loop_
_entity.id
_entity.type
_entity.pdbx_description
1 polymer ?
#
loop_
_entity_poly.entity_id
_entity_poly.type
_entity_poly.pdbx_seq_one_letter_code
_entity_poly.pdbx_strand_id
1 'polypeptide(L)'
;MTFGIRNIVGIHRLHHGEKNYSTPLIFKTYSQWSYWQRKAFDYLIWCHLAHVLDFSAALLCWLWIFPVTFPDAHQWHWKWVFRVFLYNLACEFTLYSFWHWMTYSRTSPYAQGPLKEKKYNPTNQYEQKDQNNLLREVTYTTLGWLQSALVQCVFMWLWASGRLPYYSNFWSRPLFSIFILLAVTFWRELHFYWVHRLMHPWWSVSNGLQQGDVGAFLYRHFHSLHHRSRNPGPWSGLSMHPVEHFVYYTCAYFPLLFTCHPLHFLYAKFHADIAPIGGHDGFDDPAGGADFHYLHHAFFECNYGVPLLDFDRLFGTYKEYVASDIYRHVLRSFYGSGKSFHVQLRFSFHHHINSSIFKMLAFAARRIAYTLSSRIGQVLVTSLSRTPMTLVRPLSLTPVSHNFPNMQQMMDELSKNPKAMALFQAIKKDPKIMHAVQDLIETMSRKGYIDLKNPTKQPSLAMLADNEIRTKLFELVRLLAAAGVFDTKAGANPLEAFSNVIGLLMPSSSKDKGKDRLADGKQSSSSSAPKYEFTYDATGKEKKVQSTEDTARAWADKFKKMFK
;
A
#
# COMPACT_ATOMS: atom_id res chain seq x y z
N MET A 1 -8.49 1.47 12.47
CA MET A 1 -7.13 0.94 12.63
C MET A 1 -6.53 1.56 13.89
N THR A 2 -6.68 0.92 15.03
CA THR A 2 -6.17 1.36 16.35
C THR A 2 -5.98 0.06 17.14
N PHE A 3 -5.14 0.08 18.17
CA PHE A 3 -5.16 -0.98 19.15
C PHE A 3 -5.98 -0.54 20.37
N GLY A 4 -6.87 -1.40 20.82
CA GLY A 4 -7.68 -1.16 22.00
C GLY A 4 -7.77 -2.39 22.90
N ILE A 5 -8.64 -2.30 23.89
CA ILE A 5 -8.89 -3.39 24.85
C ILE A 5 -9.21 -4.71 24.12
N ARG A 6 -9.96 -4.66 23.01
CA ARG A 6 -10.22 -5.86 22.19
C ARG A 6 -8.92 -6.51 21.72
N ASN A 7 -7.97 -5.75 21.19
CA ASN A 7 -6.73 -6.29 20.63
C ASN A 7 -5.85 -6.85 21.76
N ILE A 8 -5.74 -6.13 22.87
CA ILE A 8 -4.97 -6.60 24.05
C ILE A 8 -5.54 -7.92 24.56
N VAL A 9 -6.85 -7.98 24.76
CA VAL A 9 -7.56 -9.19 25.19
C VAL A 9 -7.39 -10.29 24.15
N GLY A 10 -7.55 -10.00 22.86
CA GLY A 10 -7.43 -10.99 21.81
C GLY A 10 -6.03 -11.60 21.74
N ILE A 11 -4.97 -10.78 21.82
CA ILE A 11 -3.59 -11.26 21.90
C ILE A 11 -3.39 -12.13 23.14
N HIS A 12 -3.94 -11.72 24.28
CA HIS A 12 -3.85 -12.50 25.51
C HIS A 12 -4.54 -13.87 25.38
N ARG A 13 -5.74 -13.92 24.82
CA ARG A 13 -6.52 -15.14 24.57
C ARG A 13 -5.83 -16.05 23.56
N LEU A 14 -5.27 -15.49 22.49
CA LEU A 14 -4.44 -16.21 21.51
C LEU A 14 -3.24 -16.88 22.20
N HIS A 15 -2.55 -16.14 23.08
CA HIS A 15 -1.40 -16.67 23.82
C HIS A 15 -1.77 -17.84 24.74
N HIS A 16 -2.99 -17.85 25.29
CA HIS A 16 -3.52 -18.95 26.12
C HIS A 16 -4.23 -20.04 25.30
N GLY A 17 -4.13 -20.04 23.98
CA GLY A 17 -4.65 -21.10 23.11
C GLY A 17 -6.17 -21.10 22.89
N GLU A 18 -6.88 -20.01 23.24
CA GLU A 18 -8.31 -19.90 22.98
C GLU A 18 -8.60 -19.76 21.49
N LYS A 19 -9.55 -20.52 20.94
CA LYS A 19 -9.85 -20.49 19.49
C LYS A 19 -10.67 -19.28 19.02
N ASN A 20 -11.36 -18.60 19.94
CA ASN A 20 -12.23 -17.46 19.67
C ASN A 20 -11.61 -16.13 20.14
N TYR A 21 -10.28 -16.01 20.02
CA TYR A 21 -9.51 -14.85 20.46
C TYR A 21 -10.01 -13.52 19.86
N SER A 22 -10.54 -13.54 18.64
CA SER A 22 -11.04 -12.34 17.94
C SER A 22 -12.45 -11.91 18.37
N THR A 23 -13.20 -12.77 19.05
CA THR A 23 -14.61 -12.51 19.37
C THR A 23 -14.72 -11.37 20.39
N PRO A 24 -15.50 -10.31 20.11
CA PRO A 24 -15.72 -9.22 21.07
C PRO A 24 -16.32 -9.75 22.37
N LEU A 25 -15.70 -9.43 23.52
CA LEU A 25 -16.19 -9.87 24.84
C LEU A 25 -17.59 -9.33 25.17
N ILE A 26 -17.83 -8.07 24.82
CA ILE A 26 -19.07 -7.34 25.14
C ILE A 26 -20.20 -7.72 24.17
N PHE A 27 -19.86 -8.21 22.97
CA PHE A 27 -20.82 -8.53 21.90
C PHE A 27 -20.59 -9.95 21.38
N LYS A 28 -20.77 -10.95 22.26
CA LYS A 28 -20.54 -12.37 21.92
C LYS A 28 -21.39 -12.88 20.75
N THR A 29 -22.57 -12.29 20.54
CA THR A 29 -23.47 -12.62 19.43
C THR A 29 -23.20 -11.80 18.16
N TYR A 30 -22.19 -10.93 18.14
CA TYR A 30 -21.87 -10.07 16.98
C TYR A 30 -21.68 -10.87 15.67
N SER A 31 -21.09 -12.06 15.75
CA SER A 31 -20.93 -12.95 14.60
C SER A 31 -22.27 -13.47 14.04
N GLN A 32 -23.31 -13.54 14.87
CA GLN A 32 -24.65 -14.01 14.50
C GLN A 32 -25.53 -12.91 13.92
N TRP A 33 -25.12 -11.64 14.04
CA TRP A 33 -25.90 -10.52 13.52
C TRP A 33 -25.97 -10.56 11.99
N SER A 34 -26.99 -9.93 11.41
CA SER A 34 -27.06 -9.73 9.95
C SER A 34 -25.92 -8.79 9.49
N TYR A 35 -25.66 -8.81 8.18
CA TYR A 35 -24.69 -7.89 7.57
C TYR A 35 -24.99 -6.42 7.93
N TRP A 36 -26.24 -5.99 7.80
CA TRP A 36 -26.64 -4.60 8.06
C TRP A 36 -26.58 -4.22 9.54
N GLN A 37 -26.89 -5.15 10.45
CA GLN A 37 -26.74 -4.93 11.89
C GLN A 37 -25.26 -4.73 12.25
N ARG A 38 -24.36 -5.57 11.74
CA ARG A 38 -22.92 -5.38 11.94
C ARG A 38 -22.44 -4.06 11.37
N LYS A 39 -22.79 -3.75 10.12
CA LYS A 39 -22.40 -2.48 9.50
C LYS A 39 -22.90 -1.27 10.28
N ALA A 40 -24.20 -1.23 10.63
CA ALA A 40 -24.75 -0.12 11.41
C ALA A 40 -24.03 0.04 12.75
N PHE A 41 -23.79 -1.06 13.46
CA PHE A 41 -23.03 -1.02 14.71
C PHE A 41 -21.58 -0.58 14.51
N ASP A 42 -20.92 -1.06 13.46
CA ASP A 42 -19.53 -0.72 13.14
C ASP A 42 -19.39 0.79 12.90
N TYR A 43 -20.32 1.36 12.12
CA TYR A 43 -20.34 2.78 11.79
C TYR A 43 -20.81 3.68 12.92
N LEU A 44 -21.76 3.26 13.76
CA LEU A 44 -22.36 4.14 14.76
C LEU A 44 -21.72 4.03 16.15
N ILE A 45 -21.16 2.86 16.47
CA ILE A 45 -20.71 2.53 17.83
C ILE A 45 -19.26 2.06 17.82
N TRP A 46 -18.95 1.05 17.01
CA TRP A 46 -17.64 0.40 17.05
C TRP A 46 -16.51 1.32 16.63
N CYS A 47 -16.75 2.17 15.62
CA CYS A 47 -15.77 3.17 15.19
C CYS A 47 -15.34 4.04 16.36
N HIS A 48 -16.26 4.49 17.22
CA HIS A 48 -15.94 5.29 18.39
C HIS A 48 -15.31 4.46 19.51
N LEU A 49 -15.80 3.23 19.75
CA LEU A 49 -15.22 2.33 20.75
C LEU A 49 -13.76 1.96 20.44
N ALA A 50 -13.42 1.81 19.16
CA ALA A 50 -12.05 1.54 18.73
C ALA A 50 -11.09 2.71 19.04
N HIS A 51 -11.61 3.94 19.14
CA HIS A 51 -10.84 5.16 19.41
C HIS A 51 -10.96 5.66 20.86
N VAL A 52 -11.41 4.81 21.80
CA VAL A 52 -11.50 5.15 23.23
C VAL A 52 -10.15 5.51 23.82
N LEU A 53 -9.06 4.89 23.37
CA LEU A 53 -7.71 5.20 23.85
C LEU A 53 -7.33 6.65 23.51
N ASP A 54 -7.52 7.03 22.25
CA ASP A 54 -7.20 8.36 21.72
C ASP A 54 -8.08 9.43 22.39
N PHE A 55 -9.38 9.13 22.54
CA PHE A 55 -10.32 10.00 23.22
C PHE A 55 -9.96 10.14 24.72
N SER A 56 -9.50 9.07 25.36
CA SER A 56 -9.07 9.12 26.76
C SER A 56 -7.84 10.00 26.95
N ALA A 57 -6.86 9.94 26.05
CA ALA A 57 -5.73 10.87 26.06
C ALA A 57 -6.20 12.33 25.88
N ALA A 58 -7.10 12.60 24.94
CA ALA A 58 -7.66 13.93 24.77
C ALA A 58 -8.43 14.42 26.00
N LEU A 59 -9.25 13.55 26.61
CA LEU A 59 -10.06 13.87 27.78
C LEU A 59 -9.20 14.11 29.02
N LEU A 60 -8.18 13.29 29.27
CA LEU A 60 -7.22 13.48 30.36
C LEU A 60 -6.42 14.77 30.16
N CYS A 61 -6.02 15.07 28.92
CA CYS A 61 -5.39 16.35 28.59
C CYS A 61 -6.33 17.52 28.93
N TRP A 62 -7.59 17.44 28.51
CA TRP A 62 -8.61 18.46 28.79
C TRP A 62 -8.91 18.63 30.29
N LEU A 63 -9.02 17.54 31.04
CA LEU A 63 -9.39 17.58 32.46
C LEU A 63 -8.24 17.96 33.38
N TRP A 64 -7.00 17.56 33.06
CA TRP A 64 -5.87 17.69 33.99
C TRP A 64 -4.79 18.66 33.51
N ILE A 65 -4.49 18.70 32.21
CA ILE A 65 -3.41 19.53 31.67
C ILE A 65 -3.94 20.90 31.27
N PHE A 66 -5.09 20.94 30.59
CA PHE A 66 -5.66 22.18 30.09
C PHE A 66 -5.94 23.21 31.20
N PRO A 67 -6.55 22.87 32.36
CA PRO A 67 -6.86 23.86 33.39
C PRO A 67 -5.62 24.47 34.05
N VAL A 68 -4.50 23.74 34.10
CA VAL A 68 -3.24 24.19 34.72
C VAL A 68 -2.26 24.83 33.75
N THR A 69 -2.59 24.87 32.45
CA THR A 69 -1.75 25.46 31.39
C THR A 69 -2.44 26.59 30.65
N PHE A 70 -3.75 26.49 30.43
CA PHE A 70 -4.53 27.45 29.66
C PHE A 70 -4.59 28.87 30.26
N PRO A 71 -4.72 29.07 31.59
CA PRO A 71 -4.72 30.42 32.17
C PRO A 71 -3.47 31.23 31.83
N ASP A 72 -2.32 30.56 31.73
CA ASP A 72 -1.02 31.15 31.43
C ASP A 72 -0.76 31.26 29.91
N ALA A 73 -1.54 30.58 29.07
CA ALA A 73 -1.26 30.42 27.65
C ALA A 73 -1.38 31.72 26.81
N HIS A 74 -1.87 32.82 27.39
CA HIS A 74 -1.94 34.12 26.72
C HIS A 74 -0.55 34.72 26.44
N GLN A 75 0.49 34.27 27.13
CA GLN A 75 1.90 34.63 26.90
C GLN A 75 2.79 33.38 26.80
N TRP A 76 3.81 33.40 25.95
CA TRP A 76 4.74 32.29 25.81
C TRP A 76 5.75 32.26 26.95
N HIS A 77 5.76 31.18 27.73
CA HIS A 77 6.83 30.90 28.67
C HIS A 77 6.98 29.40 28.92
N TRP A 78 8.19 28.99 29.33
CA TRP A 78 8.55 27.57 29.40
C TRP A 78 7.66 26.73 30.31
N LYS A 79 7.16 27.28 31.43
CA LYS A 79 6.39 26.52 32.42
C LYS A 79 5.15 25.81 31.86
N TRP A 80 4.26 26.50 31.14
CA TRP A 80 3.04 25.86 30.60
C TRP A 80 3.34 25.08 29.32
N VAL A 81 4.23 25.59 28.47
CA VAL A 81 4.66 24.92 27.23
C VAL A 81 5.27 23.55 27.56
N PHE A 82 6.21 23.51 28.51
CA PHE A 82 6.86 22.27 28.91
C PHE A 82 5.87 21.25 29.47
N ARG A 83 4.82 21.67 30.20
CA ARG A 83 3.77 20.76 30.68
C ARG A 83 2.99 20.12 29.54
N VAL A 84 2.66 20.89 28.49
CA VAL A 84 2.00 20.36 27.29
C VAL A 84 2.91 19.34 26.60
N PHE A 85 4.17 19.68 26.40
CA PHE A 85 5.15 18.78 25.77
C PHE A 85 5.37 17.50 26.59
N LEU A 86 5.53 17.62 27.90
CA LEU A 86 5.72 16.48 28.80
C LEU A 86 4.52 15.53 28.77
N TYR A 87 3.30 16.05 28.78
CA TYR A 87 2.10 15.22 28.67
C TYR A 87 2.05 14.46 27.33
N ASN A 88 2.36 15.14 26.22
CA ASN A 88 2.39 14.54 24.89
C ASN A 88 3.44 13.42 24.80
N LEU A 89 4.68 13.70 25.23
CA LEU A 89 5.75 12.69 25.25
C LEU A 89 5.42 11.54 26.21
N ALA A 90 4.78 11.80 27.35
CA ALA A 90 4.32 10.75 28.25
C ALA A 90 3.28 9.84 27.58
N CYS A 91 2.33 10.40 26.81
CA CYS A 91 1.40 9.61 26.01
C CYS A 91 2.13 8.79 24.93
N GLU A 92 3.05 9.40 24.17
CA GLU A 92 3.86 8.72 23.16
C GLU A 92 4.58 7.51 23.75
N PHE A 93 5.47 7.74 24.71
CA PHE A 93 6.34 6.70 25.25
C PHE A 93 5.57 5.67 26.05
N THR A 94 4.40 5.99 26.60
CA THR A 94 3.53 4.98 27.23
C THR A 94 2.91 4.09 26.17
N LEU A 95 2.23 4.66 25.17
CA LEU A 95 1.40 3.91 24.23
C LEU A 95 2.22 3.17 23.17
N TYR A 96 3.17 3.87 22.53
CA TYR A 96 4.02 3.26 21.51
C TYR A 96 4.94 2.21 22.11
N SER A 97 5.57 2.47 23.27
CA SER A 97 6.44 1.48 23.91
C SER A 97 5.65 0.29 24.45
N PHE A 98 4.44 0.50 24.99
CA PHE A 98 3.58 -0.61 25.40
C PHE A 98 3.21 -1.51 24.23
N TRP A 99 2.75 -0.94 23.12
CA TRP A 99 2.35 -1.74 21.96
C TRP A 99 3.56 -2.43 21.30
N HIS A 100 4.69 -1.72 21.19
CA HIS A 100 5.95 -2.30 20.71
C HIS A 100 6.45 -3.41 21.64
N TRP A 101 6.38 -3.22 22.96
CA TRP A 101 6.71 -4.28 23.91
C TRP A 101 5.84 -5.50 23.67
N MET A 102 4.52 -5.32 23.61
CA MET A 102 3.57 -6.42 23.44
C MET A 102 3.82 -7.22 22.15
N THR A 103 4.10 -6.54 21.03
CA THR A 103 4.15 -7.14 19.69
C THR A 103 5.56 -7.53 19.21
N TYR A 104 6.62 -6.86 19.67
CA TYR A 104 7.98 -7.04 19.15
C TYR A 104 9.06 -7.29 20.20
N SER A 105 8.87 -6.90 21.47
CA SER A 105 9.95 -7.04 22.46
C SER A 105 10.25 -8.50 22.78
N ARG A 106 11.55 -8.83 22.89
CA ARG A 106 12.01 -10.15 23.35
C ARG A 106 11.60 -10.46 24.80
N THR A 107 11.33 -9.43 25.59
CA THR A 107 10.87 -9.58 26.98
C THR A 107 9.36 -9.79 27.09
N SER A 108 8.60 -9.68 25.99
CA SER A 108 7.17 -9.94 25.98
C SER A 108 6.89 -11.41 25.70
N PRO A 109 6.13 -12.11 26.57
CA PRO A 109 5.73 -13.49 26.31
C PRO A 109 4.82 -13.57 25.07
N TYR A 110 4.07 -12.51 24.78
CA TYR A 110 3.16 -12.44 23.62
C TYR A 110 3.95 -12.44 22.31
N ALA A 111 4.98 -11.60 22.20
CA ALA A 111 5.81 -11.47 20.99
C ALA A 111 6.60 -12.75 20.68
N GLN A 112 6.97 -13.53 21.70
CA GLN A 112 7.64 -14.82 21.55
C GLN A 112 6.67 -15.99 21.37
N GLY A 113 5.36 -15.75 21.52
CA GLY A 113 4.32 -16.76 21.45
C GLY A 113 3.64 -16.87 20.08
N PRO A 114 2.40 -17.38 20.03
CA PRO A 114 1.65 -17.60 18.79
C PRO A 114 1.38 -16.35 17.95
N LEU A 115 1.53 -15.15 18.54
CA LEU A 115 1.38 -13.88 17.82
C LEU A 115 2.39 -13.74 16.68
N LYS A 116 3.58 -14.34 16.79
CA LYS A 116 4.61 -14.30 15.74
C LYS A 116 4.10 -14.83 14.40
N GLU A 117 3.26 -15.86 14.43
CA GLU A 117 2.65 -16.48 13.25
C GLU A 117 1.58 -15.59 12.58
N LYS A 118 1.16 -14.51 13.26
CA LYS A 118 0.24 -13.51 12.72
C LYS A 118 0.93 -12.36 11.98
N LYS A 119 2.27 -12.33 11.95
CA LYS A 119 2.99 -11.27 11.26
C LYS A 119 2.87 -11.46 9.75
N TYR A 120 2.49 -10.40 9.03
CA TYR A 120 2.35 -10.48 7.56
C TYR A 120 3.70 -10.73 6.86
N ASN A 121 4.77 -10.11 7.36
CA ASN A 121 6.13 -10.41 6.96
C ASN A 121 6.78 -11.29 8.04
N PRO A 122 7.25 -12.50 7.73
CA PRO A 122 7.88 -13.37 8.73
C PRO A 122 9.17 -12.79 9.31
N THR A 123 9.75 -11.78 8.64
CA THR A 123 10.96 -11.11 9.11
C THR A 123 10.61 -10.01 10.10
N ASN A 124 11.25 -10.02 11.27
CA ASN A 124 11.20 -8.90 12.19
C ASN A 124 12.15 -7.79 11.72
N GLN A 125 11.58 -6.64 11.33
CA GLN A 125 12.34 -5.49 10.82
C GLN A 125 13.29 -4.87 11.87
N TYR A 126 13.06 -5.12 13.16
CA TYR A 126 13.88 -4.58 14.25
C TYR A 126 15.07 -5.47 14.63
N GLU A 127 15.13 -6.70 14.12
CA GLU A 127 16.25 -7.62 14.36
C GLU A 127 17.34 -7.55 13.27
N GLN A 128 17.09 -6.76 12.23
CA GLN A 128 18.05 -6.54 11.14
C GLN A 128 19.13 -5.55 11.58
N LYS A 129 20.31 -6.09 11.91
CA LYS A 129 21.41 -5.35 12.56
C LYS A 129 21.89 -4.09 11.82
N ASP A 130 21.81 -4.06 10.49
CA ASP A 130 22.41 -2.99 9.69
C ASP A 130 21.44 -1.85 9.32
N GLN A 131 20.17 -1.93 9.73
CA GLN A 131 19.14 -0.98 9.26
C GLN A 131 18.73 0.10 10.27
N ASN A 132 19.05 -0.05 11.56
CA ASN A 132 18.66 0.89 12.63
C ASN A 132 17.18 1.35 12.54
N ASN A 133 16.29 0.48 12.09
CA ASN A 133 14.89 0.81 11.79
C ASN A 133 14.17 1.39 13.02
N LEU A 134 14.35 0.77 14.19
CA LEU A 134 13.71 1.23 15.42
C LEU A 134 14.17 2.64 15.81
N LEU A 135 15.48 2.92 15.76
CA LEU A 135 16.00 4.24 16.11
C LEU A 135 15.45 5.32 15.18
N ARG A 136 15.42 5.06 13.85
CA ARG A 136 14.80 5.97 12.87
C ARG A 136 13.32 6.19 13.19
N GLU A 137 12.59 5.11 13.40
CA GLU A 137 11.14 5.16 13.62
C GLU A 137 10.76 5.91 14.88
N VAL A 138 11.42 5.63 16.00
CA VAL A 138 11.26 6.38 17.26
C VAL A 138 11.62 7.85 17.04
N THR A 139 12.78 8.16 16.43
CA THR A 139 13.22 9.55 16.22
C THR A 139 12.18 10.38 15.48
N TYR A 140 11.70 9.89 14.33
CA TYR A 140 10.74 10.65 13.53
C TYR A 140 9.33 10.64 14.12
N THR A 141 8.93 9.58 14.83
CA THR A 141 7.68 9.59 15.61
C THR A 141 7.71 10.65 16.69
N THR A 142 8.80 10.74 17.46
CA THR A 142 8.97 11.74 18.50
C THR A 142 8.98 13.16 17.92
N LEU A 143 9.61 13.38 16.76
CA LEU A 143 9.48 14.66 16.05
C LEU A 143 8.03 15.00 15.71
N GLY A 144 7.23 14.00 15.29
CA GLY A 144 5.80 14.14 15.06
C GLY A 144 5.02 14.52 16.32
N TRP A 145 5.29 13.88 17.45
CA TRP A 145 4.66 14.20 18.74
C TRP A 145 5.06 15.57 19.28
N LEU A 146 6.33 15.97 19.12
CA LEU A 146 6.81 17.31 19.46
C LEU A 146 6.11 18.37 18.62
N GLN A 147 5.92 18.11 17.32
CA GLN A 147 5.18 19.02 16.45
C GLN A 147 3.69 19.08 16.80
N SER A 148 3.08 17.94 17.14
CA SER A 148 1.71 17.87 17.64
C SER A 148 1.53 18.69 18.93
N ALA A 149 2.47 18.58 19.87
CA ALA A 149 2.50 19.38 21.10
C ALA A 149 2.66 20.89 20.79
N LEU A 150 3.53 21.25 19.85
CA LEU A 150 3.68 22.64 19.40
C LEU A 150 2.37 23.20 18.84
N VAL A 151 1.68 22.44 17.99
CA VAL A 151 0.36 22.81 17.45
C VAL A 151 -0.64 23.04 18.59
N GLN A 152 -0.66 22.16 19.59
CA GLN A 152 -1.51 22.35 20.78
C GLN A 152 -1.18 23.67 21.50
N CYS A 153 0.10 23.97 21.71
CA CYS A 153 0.51 25.23 22.32
C CYS A 153 0.07 26.45 21.50
N VAL A 154 0.18 26.39 20.16
CA VAL A 154 -0.26 27.47 19.27
C VAL A 154 -1.76 27.72 19.39
N PHE A 155 -2.59 26.67 19.31
CA PHE A 155 -4.05 26.84 19.44
C PHE A 155 -4.46 27.34 20.84
N MET A 156 -3.82 26.83 21.89
CA MET A 156 -4.03 27.33 23.24
C MET A 156 -3.69 28.82 23.37
N TRP A 157 -2.55 29.24 22.81
CA TRP A 157 -2.17 30.66 22.79
C TRP A 157 -3.15 31.52 21.99
N LEU A 158 -3.58 31.05 20.81
CA LEU A 158 -4.56 31.77 19.98
C LEU A 158 -5.88 31.98 20.72
N TRP A 159 -6.37 30.96 21.43
CA TRP A 159 -7.59 31.05 22.23
C TRP A 159 -7.43 31.92 23.48
N ALA A 160 -6.40 31.67 24.29
CA ALA A 160 -6.17 32.40 25.55
C ALA A 160 -5.87 33.89 25.32
N SER A 161 -5.30 34.23 24.17
CA SER A 161 -5.00 35.62 23.80
C SER A 161 -6.10 36.32 23.00
N GLY A 162 -7.26 35.67 22.82
CA GLY A 162 -8.43 36.25 22.14
C GLY A 162 -8.30 36.39 20.62
N ARG A 163 -7.29 35.77 20.00
CA ARG A 163 -7.04 35.82 18.54
C ARG A 163 -7.89 34.84 17.74
N LEU A 164 -8.36 33.78 18.38
CA LEU A 164 -9.24 32.79 17.77
C LEU A 164 -10.44 32.55 18.70
N PRO A 165 -11.69 32.57 18.18
CA PRO A 165 -12.85 32.32 19.01
C PRO A 165 -12.95 30.83 19.37
N TYR A 166 -13.40 30.56 20.60
CA TYR A 166 -13.79 29.24 21.08
C TYR A 166 -14.95 29.40 22.09
N TYR A 167 -15.60 28.30 22.44
CA TYR A 167 -16.51 28.29 23.58
C TYR A 167 -15.97 27.34 24.64
N SER A 168 -15.86 27.83 25.88
CA SER A 168 -15.28 27.11 27.02
C SER A 168 -16.26 26.13 27.66
N ASN A 169 -17.56 26.46 27.67
CA ASN A 169 -18.59 25.57 28.18
C ASN A 169 -19.06 24.62 27.06
N PHE A 170 -18.64 23.35 27.11
CA PHE A 170 -19.06 22.30 26.17
C PHE A 170 -20.58 22.25 25.96
N TRP A 171 -21.34 22.44 27.05
CA TRP A 171 -22.81 22.35 27.09
C TRP A 171 -23.53 23.62 26.65
N SER A 172 -22.80 24.69 26.30
CA SER A 172 -23.41 25.88 25.67
C SER A 172 -23.96 25.58 24.27
N ARG A 173 -23.47 24.51 23.62
CA ARG A 173 -23.89 24.08 22.28
C ARG A 173 -23.93 22.55 22.19
N PRO A 174 -24.80 21.87 22.96
CA PRO A 174 -24.68 20.43 23.21
C PRO A 174 -24.79 19.58 21.93
N LEU A 175 -25.77 19.86 21.07
CA LEU A 175 -25.95 19.12 19.81
C LEU A 175 -24.75 19.28 18.88
N PHE A 176 -24.24 20.50 18.74
CA PHE A 176 -23.06 20.78 17.92
C PHE A 176 -21.80 20.13 18.50
N SER A 177 -21.57 20.24 19.81
CA SER A 177 -20.41 19.65 20.45
C SER A 177 -20.40 18.12 20.35
N ILE A 178 -21.54 17.47 20.62
CA ILE A 178 -21.65 16.01 20.46
C ILE A 178 -21.45 15.63 18.99
N PHE A 179 -22.07 16.35 18.05
CA PHE A 179 -21.90 16.10 16.64
C PHE A 179 -20.44 16.19 16.20
N ILE A 180 -19.72 17.26 16.56
CA ILE A 180 -18.31 17.42 16.19
C ILE A 180 -17.45 16.32 16.81
N LEU A 181 -17.66 15.95 18.08
CA LEU A 181 -16.94 14.83 18.70
C LEU A 181 -17.11 13.53 17.91
N LEU A 182 -18.34 13.16 17.56
CA LEU A 182 -18.60 11.95 16.77
C LEU A 182 -18.06 12.09 15.34
N ALA A 183 -18.14 13.29 14.75
CA ALA A 183 -17.66 13.56 13.41
C ALA A 183 -16.13 13.45 13.27
N VAL A 184 -15.35 13.61 14.35
CA VAL A 184 -13.88 13.51 14.30
C VAL A 184 -13.43 12.22 13.63
N THR A 185 -13.96 11.06 14.02
CA THR A 185 -13.54 9.77 13.44
C THR A 185 -13.71 9.76 11.91
N PHE A 186 -14.86 10.21 11.40
CA PHE A 186 -15.13 10.28 9.97
C PHE A 186 -14.33 11.35 9.24
N TRP A 187 -14.20 12.53 9.86
CA TRP A 187 -13.40 13.63 9.33
C TRP A 187 -11.94 13.22 9.16
N ARG A 188 -11.41 12.47 10.12
CA ARG A 188 -10.04 11.95 10.08
C ARG A 188 -9.81 11.01 8.91
N GLU A 189 -10.75 10.13 8.61
CA GLU A 189 -10.63 9.22 7.47
C GLU A 189 -10.69 9.95 6.13
N LEU A 190 -11.65 10.88 6.01
CA LEU A 190 -11.80 11.72 4.84
C LEU A 190 -10.52 12.51 4.60
N HIS A 191 -10.06 13.24 5.61
CA HIS A 191 -8.84 14.03 5.53
C HIS A 191 -7.63 13.15 5.16
N PHE A 192 -7.48 12.02 5.85
CA PHE A 192 -6.33 11.14 5.69
C PHE A 192 -6.24 10.60 4.26
N TYR A 193 -7.33 10.10 3.67
CA TYR A 193 -7.31 9.63 2.28
C TYR A 193 -6.79 10.71 1.31
N TRP A 194 -7.32 11.94 1.41
CA TRP A 194 -6.95 13.01 0.48
C TRP A 194 -5.54 13.52 0.68
N VAL A 195 -5.12 13.74 1.93
CA VAL A 195 -3.75 14.18 2.24
C VAL A 195 -2.74 13.10 1.91
N HIS A 196 -3.06 11.84 2.19
CA HIS A 196 -2.20 10.72 1.86
C HIS A 196 -2.06 10.59 0.34
N ARG A 197 -3.17 10.53 -0.41
CA ARG A 197 -3.12 10.48 -1.88
C ARG A 197 -2.41 11.69 -2.51
N LEU A 198 -2.56 12.88 -1.92
CA LEU A 198 -1.83 14.09 -2.32
C LEU A 198 -0.32 13.91 -2.24
N MET A 199 0.19 13.17 -1.25
CA MET A 199 1.63 12.93 -1.04
C MET A 199 2.19 11.75 -1.85
N HIS A 200 1.39 11.17 -2.74
CA HIS A 200 1.78 10.09 -3.64
C HIS A 200 1.74 10.53 -5.11
N PRO A 201 2.59 9.97 -5.99
CA PRO A 201 2.58 10.25 -7.42
C PRO A 201 1.20 10.09 -8.04
N TRP A 202 0.80 11.08 -8.83
CA TRP A 202 -0.49 11.07 -9.51
C TRP A 202 -0.42 10.37 -10.86
N TRP A 203 0.70 10.53 -11.56
CA TRP A 203 0.92 9.91 -12.87
C TRP A 203 2.20 9.10 -12.94
N SER A 204 3.33 9.65 -12.47
CA SER A 204 4.61 8.94 -12.51
C SER A 204 5.54 9.37 -11.39
N VAL A 205 6.24 8.40 -10.79
CA VAL A 205 7.27 8.62 -9.78
C VAL A 205 8.43 9.49 -10.31
N SER A 206 8.64 9.56 -11.63
CA SER A 206 9.69 10.39 -12.25
C SER A 206 9.26 11.83 -12.51
N ASN A 207 7.97 12.14 -12.46
CA ASN A 207 7.47 13.48 -12.74
C ASN A 207 7.80 14.45 -11.61
N GLY A 208 8.01 15.72 -11.90
CA GLY A 208 8.21 16.78 -10.92
C GLY A 208 7.13 17.85 -10.97
N LEU A 209 7.36 18.92 -10.21
CA LEU A 209 6.45 20.07 -10.15
C LEU A 209 6.24 20.73 -11.52
N GLN A 210 7.28 20.77 -12.35
CA GLN A 210 7.21 21.34 -13.71
C GLN A 210 6.27 20.54 -14.62
N GLN A 211 6.09 19.25 -14.35
CA GLN A 211 5.18 18.36 -15.07
C GLN A 211 3.79 18.30 -14.41
N GLY A 212 3.52 19.13 -13.40
CA GLY A 212 2.25 19.21 -12.68
C GLY A 212 2.04 18.12 -11.63
N ASP A 213 2.98 17.19 -11.42
CA ASP A 213 2.86 16.08 -10.46
C ASP A 213 3.38 16.50 -9.09
N VAL A 214 2.53 17.22 -8.35
CA VAL A 214 2.80 17.65 -6.98
C VAL A 214 3.02 16.44 -6.07
N GLY A 215 2.25 15.37 -6.27
CA GLY A 215 2.35 14.18 -5.46
C GLY A 215 3.68 13.45 -5.61
N ALA A 216 4.23 13.36 -6.82
CA ALA A 216 5.58 12.80 -7.02
C ALA A 216 6.67 13.65 -6.36
N PHE A 217 6.51 14.97 -6.33
CA PHE A 217 7.41 15.87 -5.61
C PHE A 217 7.33 15.65 -4.10
N LEU A 218 6.12 15.68 -3.51
CA LEU A 218 5.92 15.46 -2.08
C LEU A 218 6.39 14.08 -1.65
N TYR A 219 6.15 13.06 -2.48
CA TYR A 219 6.64 11.72 -2.24
C TYR A 219 8.15 11.69 -2.09
N ARG A 220 8.89 12.10 -3.12
CA ARG A 220 10.35 11.98 -3.11
C ARG A 220 11.01 12.70 -1.95
N HIS A 221 10.52 13.89 -1.59
CA HIS A 221 11.17 14.75 -0.61
C HIS A 221 10.71 14.52 0.82
N PHE A 222 9.45 14.14 1.04
CA PHE A 222 8.85 14.11 2.38
C PHE A 222 8.28 12.73 2.73
N HIS A 223 7.45 12.14 1.86
CA HIS A 223 6.73 10.90 2.18
C HIS A 223 7.55 9.61 1.95
N SER A 224 8.63 9.69 1.17
CA SER A 224 9.54 8.56 0.94
C SER A 224 10.23 8.08 2.22
N LEU A 225 10.39 8.97 3.22
CA LEU A 225 10.92 8.62 4.53
C LEU A 225 9.99 7.65 5.27
N HIS A 226 8.69 7.92 5.25
CA HIS A 226 7.68 7.05 5.84
C HIS A 226 7.68 5.66 5.19
N HIS A 227 7.78 5.63 3.86
CA HIS A 227 7.88 4.40 3.07
C HIS A 227 9.23 3.66 3.17
N ARG A 228 10.21 4.17 3.94
CA ARG A 228 11.40 3.37 4.28
C ARG A 228 11.03 2.18 5.17
N SER A 229 9.91 2.25 5.88
CA SER A 229 9.37 1.16 6.71
C SER A 229 8.45 0.22 5.91
N ARG A 230 8.95 -0.34 4.80
CA ARG A 230 8.19 -1.29 3.93
C ARG A 230 7.57 -2.47 4.68
N ASN A 231 8.20 -2.89 5.77
CA ASN A 231 7.65 -3.83 6.74
C ASN A 231 7.34 -3.03 8.02
N PRO A 232 6.13 -2.45 8.12
CA PRO A 232 5.82 -1.51 9.17
C PRO A 232 5.80 -2.18 10.55
N GLY A 233 6.09 -1.38 11.57
CA GLY A 233 5.83 -1.69 12.97
C GLY A 233 5.20 -0.51 13.72
N PRO A 234 4.92 -0.64 15.02
CA PRO A 234 4.18 0.34 15.81
C PRO A 234 4.72 1.78 15.69
N TRP A 235 6.04 1.94 15.69
CA TRP A 235 6.73 3.23 15.57
C TRP A 235 6.82 3.76 14.13
N SER A 236 6.49 2.97 13.12
CA SER A 236 6.54 3.43 11.73
C SER A 236 5.36 4.35 11.37
N GLY A 237 4.25 4.27 12.10
CA GLY A 237 3.02 5.00 11.77
C GLY A 237 3.14 6.52 11.77
N LEU A 238 4.02 7.09 12.59
CA LEU A 238 4.38 8.52 12.58
C LEU A 238 5.86 8.75 12.25
N SER A 239 6.58 7.73 11.76
CA SER A 239 7.94 7.91 11.28
C SER A 239 7.90 8.62 9.92
N MET A 240 7.69 9.93 9.95
CA MET A 240 7.45 10.77 8.79
C MET A 240 8.39 11.97 8.81
N HIS A 241 8.53 12.65 7.67
CA HIS A 241 9.27 13.90 7.62
C HIS A 241 8.48 15.01 8.36
N PRO A 242 9.11 16.00 9.04
CA PRO A 242 8.37 17.07 9.73
C PRO A 242 7.38 17.85 8.84
N VAL A 243 7.72 18.05 7.56
CA VAL A 243 6.80 18.63 6.56
C VAL A 243 5.57 17.75 6.35
N GLU A 244 5.74 16.43 6.30
CA GLU A 244 4.62 15.50 6.23
C GLU A 244 3.78 15.53 7.51
N HIS A 245 4.41 15.56 8.70
CA HIS A 245 3.67 15.75 9.96
C HIS A 245 2.80 17.01 9.91
N PHE A 246 3.31 18.09 9.32
CA PHE A 246 2.57 19.36 9.24
C PHE A 246 1.29 19.19 8.42
N VAL A 247 1.40 18.59 7.24
CA VAL A 247 0.23 18.32 6.39
C VAL A 247 -0.70 17.30 7.07
N TYR A 248 -0.16 16.25 7.69
CA TYR A 248 -0.92 15.21 8.40
C TYR A 248 -1.77 15.79 9.55
N TYR A 249 -1.20 16.68 10.38
CA TYR A 249 -1.91 17.27 11.52
C TYR A 249 -2.92 18.36 11.13
N THR A 250 -2.98 18.80 9.86
CA THR A 250 -4.00 19.76 9.42
C THR A 250 -5.43 19.26 9.65
N CYS A 251 -5.63 17.96 9.83
CA CYS A 251 -6.90 17.38 10.27
C CYS A 251 -7.42 17.98 11.58
N ALA A 252 -6.55 18.42 12.49
CA ALA A 252 -6.94 19.03 13.75
C ALA A 252 -7.21 20.54 13.62
N TYR A 253 -6.94 21.17 12.46
CA TYR A 253 -6.92 22.64 12.33
C TYR A 253 -8.30 23.23 11.99
N PHE A 254 -9.37 22.44 12.06
CA PHE A 254 -10.73 22.93 11.89
C PHE A 254 -11.17 24.06 12.86
N PRO A 255 -10.55 24.32 14.04
CA PRO A 255 -10.87 25.51 14.81
C PRO A 255 -10.61 26.82 14.06
N LEU A 256 -9.78 26.80 12.99
CA LEU A 256 -9.58 27.93 12.10
C LEU A 256 -10.77 28.18 11.16
N LEU A 257 -11.61 27.18 10.94
CA LEU A 257 -12.76 27.23 10.03
C LEU A 257 -14.05 27.61 10.78
N PHE A 258 -14.20 27.12 12.01
CA PHE A 258 -15.38 27.37 12.83
C PHE A 258 -15.06 27.30 14.33
N THR A 259 -15.84 28.05 15.13
CA THR A 259 -15.73 28.06 16.58
C THR A 259 -16.10 26.70 17.17
N CYS A 260 -15.16 26.05 17.85
CA CYS A 260 -15.36 24.76 18.49
C CYS A 260 -14.85 24.76 19.95
N HIS A 261 -15.35 23.85 20.77
CA HIS A 261 -14.77 23.57 22.07
C HIS A 261 -13.34 23.00 21.93
N PRO A 262 -12.37 23.34 22.80
CA PRO A 262 -10.98 22.84 22.70
C PRO A 262 -10.86 21.31 22.75
N LEU A 263 -11.78 20.61 23.43
CA LEU A 263 -11.83 19.15 23.44
C LEU A 263 -11.94 18.52 22.04
N HIS A 264 -12.64 19.18 21.09
CA HIS A 264 -12.73 18.66 19.72
C HIS A 264 -11.35 18.64 19.05
N PHE A 265 -10.62 19.76 19.17
CA PHE A 265 -9.26 19.89 18.66
C PHE A 265 -8.34 18.84 19.29
N LEU A 266 -8.38 18.73 20.63
CA LEU A 266 -7.58 17.73 21.36
C LEU A 266 -7.91 16.32 20.88
N TYR A 267 -9.18 15.98 20.69
CA TYR A 267 -9.57 14.66 20.21
C TYR A 267 -9.05 14.39 18.80
N ALA A 268 -9.25 15.30 17.85
CA ALA A 268 -8.75 15.11 16.50
C ALA A 268 -7.22 14.99 16.43
N LYS A 269 -6.51 15.76 17.26
CA LYS A 269 -5.05 15.72 17.43
C LYS A 269 -4.58 14.40 18.02
N PHE A 270 -5.07 13.98 19.19
CA PHE A 270 -4.64 12.72 19.83
C PHE A 270 -5.05 11.48 19.01
N HIS A 271 -6.19 11.54 18.31
CA HIS A 271 -6.54 10.55 17.31
C HIS A 271 -5.49 10.50 16.18
N ALA A 272 -4.82 11.62 15.86
CA ALA A 272 -3.76 11.65 14.83
C ALA A 272 -2.47 11.06 15.38
N ASP A 273 -2.20 11.31 16.65
CA ASP A 273 -1.00 10.84 17.33
C ASP A 273 -1.00 9.31 17.53
N ILE A 274 -2.16 8.74 17.86
CA ILE A 274 -2.25 7.37 18.40
C ILE A 274 -2.83 6.36 17.39
N ALA A 275 -3.85 6.72 16.60
CA ALA A 275 -4.47 5.79 15.67
C ALA A 275 -3.49 5.07 14.71
N PRO A 276 -2.43 5.72 14.17
CA PRO A 276 -1.50 5.06 13.26
C PRO A 276 -0.83 3.80 13.84
N ILE A 277 -0.71 3.66 15.15
CA ILE A 277 -0.03 2.52 15.80
C ILE A 277 -0.64 1.19 15.35
N GLY A 278 -1.97 1.07 15.45
CA GLY A 278 -2.67 -0.18 15.09
C GLY A 278 -2.70 -0.41 13.58
N GLY A 279 -2.66 0.63 12.76
CA GLY A 279 -2.59 0.50 11.30
C GLY A 279 -1.20 0.11 10.77
N HIS A 280 -0.17 0.17 11.61
CA HIS A 280 1.22 -0.04 11.20
C HIS A 280 1.90 -1.15 11.99
N ASP A 281 1.22 -1.88 12.87
CA ASP A 281 1.89 -2.86 13.71
C ASP A 281 2.45 -4.07 12.93
N GLY A 282 1.98 -4.31 11.70
CA GLY A 282 2.48 -5.35 10.81
C GLY A 282 1.93 -6.74 11.10
N PHE A 283 0.85 -6.83 11.90
CA PHE A 283 0.23 -8.09 12.29
C PHE A 283 -1.24 -8.17 11.89
N ASP A 284 -1.67 -9.41 11.66
CA ASP A 284 -3.08 -9.77 11.50
C ASP A 284 -3.83 -9.82 12.84
N ASP A 285 -5.15 -9.97 12.78
CA ASP A 285 -5.98 -10.18 13.96
C ASP A 285 -5.45 -11.37 14.81
N PRO A 286 -5.35 -11.22 16.15
CA PRO A 286 -6.00 -10.21 17.00
C PRO A 286 -5.22 -8.92 17.28
N ALA A 287 -4.06 -8.71 16.66
CA ALA A 287 -3.36 -7.43 16.75
C ALA A 287 -4.10 -6.38 15.90
N GLY A 288 -3.40 -5.47 15.24
CA GLY A 288 -3.98 -4.35 14.50
C GLY A 288 -4.90 -4.77 13.34
N GLY A 289 -4.71 -5.97 12.78
CA GLY A 289 -5.41 -6.37 11.55
C GLY A 289 -5.05 -5.43 10.42
N ALA A 290 -3.75 -5.15 10.29
CA ALA A 290 -3.21 -4.02 9.55
C ALA A 290 -2.97 -4.32 8.06
N ASP A 291 -3.65 -5.31 7.48
CA ASP A 291 -3.43 -5.77 6.10
C ASP A 291 -3.49 -4.62 5.08
N PHE A 292 -4.48 -3.75 5.22
CA PHE A 292 -4.74 -2.62 4.33
C PHE A 292 -3.52 -1.71 4.20
N HIS A 293 -2.96 -1.27 5.34
CA HIS A 293 -1.80 -0.38 5.39
C HIS A 293 -0.47 -1.12 5.21
N TYR A 294 -0.39 -2.39 5.64
CA TYR A 294 0.76 -3.23 5.32
C TYR A 294 0.96 -3.36 3.81
N LEU A 295 -0.12 -3.62 3.05
CA LEU A 295 -0.06 -3.66 1.59
C LEU A 295 0.28 -2.30 0.99
N HIS A 296 -0.19 -1.21 1.59
CA HIS A 296 0.18 0.14 1.18
C HIS A 296 1.71 0.34 1.29
N HIS A 297 2.33 -0.02 2.40
CA HIS A 297 3.80 0.06 2.58
C HIS A 297 4.57 -0.90 1.66
N ALA A 298 4.00 -2.07 1.34
CA ALA A 298 4.62 -3.04 0.46
C ALA A 298 4.55 -2.62 -1.03
N PHE A 299 3.41 -2.10 -1.50
CA PHE A 299 3.15 -1.85 -2.92
C PHE A 299 3.10 -0.38 -3.30
N PHE A 300 2.96 0.53 -2.35
CA PHE A 300 2.97 1.98 -2.48
C PHE A 300 1.81 2.61 -3.29
N GLU A 301 1.34 1.98 -4.36
CA GLU A 301 0.36 2.53 -5.32
C GLU A 301 -1.11 2.15 -5.02
N CYS A 302 -1.44 1.81 -3.77
CA CYS A 302 -2.77 1.31 -3.40
C CYS A 302 -3.11 1.63 -1.94
N ASN A 303 -4.38 1.54 -1.55
CA ASN A 303 -4.82 1.58 -0.16
C ASN A 303 -4.39 2.86 0.60
N TYR A 304 -4.71 4.03 0.05
CA TYR A 304 -4.36 5.34 0.62
C TYR A 304 -5.17 5.71 1.87
N GLY A 305 -6.36 5.18 2.02
CA GLY A 305 -7.27 5.49 3.10
C GLY A 305 -7.30 4.43 4.18
N VAL A 306 -8.49 4.26 4.74
CA VAL A 306 -8.81 3.30 5.80
C VAL A 306 -10.19 2.70 5.51
N PRO A 307 -10.49 1.47 5.95
CA PRO A 307 -11.61 0.69 5.41
C PRO A 307 -13.00 1.08 5.94
N LEU A 308 -13.13 2.06 6.84
CA LEU A 308 -14.45 2.46 7.36
C LEU A 308 -15.22 3.26 6.31
N LEU A 309 -14.68 4.34 5.72
CA LEU A 309 -15.35 5.00 4.57
C LEU A 309 -15.03 4.36 3.21
N ASP A 310 -13.95 3.57 3.11
CA ASP A 310 -13.52 2.81 1.92
C ASP A 310 -13.43 3.63 0.62
N PHE A 311 -12.78 4.80 0.72
CA PHE A 311 -12.52 5.67 -0.43
C PHE A 311 -11.68 4.98 -1.51
N ASP A 312 -10.83 4.02 -1.13
CA ASP A 312 -10.01 3.28 -2.09
C ASP A 312 -10.86 2.44 -3.05
N ARG A 313 -11.95 1.82 -2.60
CA ARG A 313 -12.89 1.17 -3.52
C ARG A 313 -13.64 2.19 -4.37
N LEU A 314 -14.04 3.32 -3.78
CA LEU A 314 -14.77 4.37 -4.50
C LEU A 314 -13.95 4.97 -5.65
N PHE A 315 -12.63 5.13 -5.45
CA PHE A 315 -11.74 5.76 -6.43
C PHE A 315 -10.83 4.78 -7.18
N GLY A 316 -11.02 3.47 -6.98
CA GLY A 316 -10.30 2.43 -7.72
C GLY A 316 -8.83 2.28 -7.34
N THR A 317 -8.46 2.62 -6.10
CA THR A 317 -7.10 2.46 -5.54
C THR A 317 -7.02 1.32 -4.53
N TYR A 318 -8.09 0.55 -4.36
CA TYR A 318 -8.14 -0.60 -3.45
C TYR A 318 -7.33 -1.79 -3.96
N LYS A 319 -6.55 -2.39 -3.04
CA LYS A 319 -5.87 -3.65 -3.23
C LYS A 319 -6.25 -4.63 -2.13
N GLU A 320 -6.74 -5.79 -2.54
CA GLU A 320 -7.08 -6.89 -1.65
C GLU A 320 -5.83 -7.60 -1.12
N TYR A 321 -5.90 -8.04 0.13
CA TYR A 321 -4.90 -8.89 0.73
C TYR A 321 -5.02 -10.32 0.21
N VAL A 322 -3.99 -10.78 -0.51
CA VAL A 322 -3.84 -12.16 -0.92
C VAL A 322 -2.49 -12.67 -0.40
N ALA A 323 -2.53 -13.63 0.52
CA ALA A 323 -1.34 -14.11 1.24
C ALA A 323 -0.18 -14.55 0.30
N SER A 324 -0.50 -15.08 -0.88
CA SER A 324 0.50 -15.51 -1.88
C SER A 324 1.26 -14.35 -2.53
N ASP A 325 0.67 -13.17 -2.66
CA ASP A 325 1.32 -12.00 -3.25
C ASP A 325 2.35 -11.37 -2.31
N ILE A 326 2.14 -11.53 -1.00
CA ILE A 326 3.10 -11.08 0.02
C ILE A 326 4.31 -11.99 0.05
N TYR A 327 4.12 -13.31 -0.05
CA TYR A 327 5.22 -14.25 -0.18
C TYR A 327 6.10 -13.90 -1.40
N ARG A 328 5.49 -13.58 -2.55
CA ARG A 328 6.20 -13.11 -3.75
C ARG A 328 6.91 -11.76 -3.54
N HIS A 329 6.28 -10.80 -2.87
CA HIS A 329 6.89 -9.50 -2.59
C HIS A 329 8.08 -9.59 -1.62
N VAL A 330 7.94 -10.40 -0.57
CA VAL A 330 8.99 -10.69 0.41
C VAL A 330 10.17 -11.38 -0.29
N LEU A 331 9.92 -12.40 -1.13
CA LEU A 331 10.97 -13.03 -1.94
C LEU A 331 11.67 -12.04 -2.87
N ARG A 332 10.93 -11.17 -3.59
CA ARG A 332 11.54 -10.12 -4.43
C ARG A 332 12.42 -9.16 -3.64
N SER A 333 12.03 -8.84 -2.40
CA SER A 333 12.80 -7.96 -1.51
C SER A 333 14.07 -8.64 -0.98
N PHE A 334 14.05 -9.95 -0.77
CA PHE A 334 15.21 -10.74 -0.33
C PHE A 334 16.23 -11.01 -1.46
N TYR A 335 15.78 -11.23 -2.69
CA TYR A 335 16.65 -11.56 -3.84
C TYR A 335 17.02 -10.34 -4.72
N GLY A 336 16.59 -9.13 -4.35
CA GLY A 336 16.64 -7.92 -5.19
C GLY A 336 17.73 -6.89 -4.85
N SER A 337 18.80 -7.25 -4.14
CA SER A 337 19.93 -6.32 -3.87
C SER A 337 21.04 -6.34 -4.93
N GLY A 338 20.70 -6.66 -6.18
CA GLY A 338 21.65 -6.65 -7.28
C GLY A 338 20.97 -6.37 -8.61
N LYS A 339 21.14 -5.13 -9.10
CA LYS A 339 20.71 -4.57 -10.39
C LYS A 339 19.29 -4.00 -10.41
N SER A 340 19.25 -2.69 -10.69
CA SER A 340 18.05 -1.91 -11.01
C SER A 340 17.21 -2.62 -12.06
N PHE A 341 16.03 -3.09 -11.67
CA PHE A 341 15.00 -3.47 -12.61
C PHE A 341 14.23 -2.19 -12.96
N HIS A 342 14.55 -1.60 -14.11
CA HIS A 342 13.59 -0.75 -14.80
C HIS A 342 12.41 -1.62 -15.20
N VAL A 343 11.43 -1.72 -14.31
CA VAL A 343 10.07 -2.06 -14.72
C VAL A 343 9.55 -0.82 -15.44
N GLN A 344 9.74 -0.78 -16.76
CA GLN A 344 8.87 -0.01 -17.62
C GLN A 344 7.49 -0.68 -17.52
N LEU A 345 6.72 -0.31 -16.50
CA LEU A 345 5.27 -0.38 -16.57
C LEU A 345 4.89 0.60 -17.68
N ARG A 346 4.82 0.11 -18.92
CA ARG A 346 4.00 0.74 -19.94
C ARG A 346 2.56 0.62 -19.44
N PHE A 347 2.14 1.58 -18.62
CA PHE A 347 0.74 1.94 -18.58
C PHE A 347 0.42 2.45 -19.98
N SER A 348 -0.16 1.58 -20.80
CA SER A 348 -0.93 2.04 -21.93
C SER A 348 -2.11 2.78 -21.32
N PHE A 349 -2.05 4.11 -21.34
CA PHE A 349 -3.21 4.96 -21.24
C PHE A 349 -4.15 4.57 -22.38
N HIS A 350 -5.06 3.62 -22.13
CA HIS A 350 -6.27 3.51 -22.92
C HIS A 350 -7.33 4.33 -22.20
N HIS A 351 -7.55 5.53 -22.74
CA HIS A 351 -8.75 6.31 -22.51
C HIS A 351 -9.99 5.44 -22.67
N HIS A 352 -10.79 5.30 -21.62
CA HIS A 352 -12.25 5.38 -21.72
C HIS A 352 -12.83 5.73 -20.35
N ILE A 353 -12.66 7.00 -19.96
CA ILE A 353 -13.51 7.63 -18.95
C ILE A 353 -14.88 7.84 -19.59
N ASN A 354 -15.91 7.22 -18.98
CA ASN A 354 -17.31 7.43 -19.33
C ASN A 354 -17.65 8.92 -19.30
N SER A 355 -17.87 9.50 -20.48
CA SER A 355 -18.18 10.93 -20.67
C SER A 355 -19.48 11.40 -20.00
N SER A 356 -20.30 10.49 -19.48
CA SER A 356 -21.58 10.79 -18.83
C SER A 356 -21.44 11.16 -17.35
N ILE A 357 -20.46 10.59 -16.62
CA ILE A 357 -20.24 10.87 -15.19
C ILE A 357 -19.51 12.22 -15.02
N PHE A 358 -18.58 12.56 -15.93
CA PHE A 358 -17.92 13.87 -15.94
C PHE A 358 -18.90 15.01 -16.30
N LYS A 359 -19.88 14.76 -17.18
CA LYS A 359 -20.96 15.72 -17.48
C LYS A 359 -21.92 15.90 -16.29
N MET A 360 -22.22 14.84 -15.56
CA MET A 360 -23.07 14.90 -14.36
C MET A 360 -22.37 15.60 -13.18
N LEU A 361 -21.08 15.31 -12.94
CA LEU A 361 -20.27 15.97 -11.92
C LEU A 361 -19.89 17.41 -12.29
N ALA A 362 -19.68 17.72 -13.58
CA ALA A 362 -19.52 19.10 -14.04
C ALA A 362 -20.83 19.90 -13.99
N PHE A 363 -21.99 19.26 -14.15
CA PHE A 363 -23.30 19.89 -13.96
C PHE A 363 -23.60 20.16 -12.47
N ALA A 364 -23.26 19.22 -11.58
CA ALA A 364 -23.35 19.40 -10.14
C ALA A 364 -22.35 20.45 -9.61
N ALA A 365 -21.10 20.42 -10.07
CA ALA A 365 -20.09 21.43 -9.75
C ALA A 365 -20.44 22.81 -10.32
N ARG A 366 -21.08 22.90 -11.49
CA ARG A 366 -21.62 24.16 -12.04
C ARG A 366 -22.81 24.67 -11.22
N ARG A 367 -23.72 23.83 -10.72
CA ARG A 367 -24.81 24.30 -9.84
C ARG A 367 -24.31 24.73 -8.46
N ILE A 368 -23.31 24.05 -7.91
CA ILE A 368 -22.68 24.43 -6.62
C ILE A 368 -21.87 25.72 -6.80
N ALA A 369 -21.13 25.88 -7.90
CA ALA A 369 -20.44 27.12 -8.25
C ALA A 369 -21.42 28.28 -8.59
N TYR A 370 -22.59 28.00 -9.16
CA TYR A 370 -23.64 29.00 -9.44
C TYR A 370 -24.40 29.43 -8.17
N THR A 371 -24.48 28.56 -7.17
CA THR A 371 -25.10 28.89 -5.86
C THR A 371 -24.12 29.64 -4.95
N LEU A 372 -22.80 29.39 -5.09
CA LEU A 372 -21.74 30.11 -4.36
C LEU A 372 -21.23 31.40 -5.04
N SER A 373 -21.56 31.67 -6.31
CA SER A 373 -21.17 32.91 -7.01
C SER A 373 -22.23 34.02 -7.00
N SER A 374 -23.37 33.84 -6.34
CA SER A 374 -24.45 34.85 -6.27
C SER A 374 -24.26 35.96 -5.22
N ARG A 375 -23.06 36.13 -4.64
CA ARG A 375 -22.78 37.23 -3.69
C ARG A 375 -21.53 38.07 -3.96
N ILE A 376 -20.77 37.83 -5.02
CA ILE A 376 -19.60 38.65 -5.35
C ILE A 376 -19.51 38.78 -6.86
N GLY A 377 -20.04 39.87 -7.42
CA GLY A 377 -20.01 40.10 -8.88
C GLY A 377 -20.91 41.21 -9.41
N GLN A 378 -21.19 42.26 -8.63
CA GLN A 378 -21.53 43.56 -9.22
C GLN A 378 -20.21 44.27 -9.47
N VAL A 379 -19.76 44.24 -10.72
CA VAL A 379 -18.89 45.20 -11.44
C VAL A 379 -18.33 44.45 -12.66
N LEU A 380 -18.41 45.10 -13.82
CA LEU A 380 -17.92 44.70 -15.15
C LEU A 380 -18.88 43.93 -16.06
N VAL A 381 -19.82 44.75 -16.53
CA VAL A 381 -20.56 44.71 -17.78
C VAL A 381 -19.62 44.66 -19.01
N THR A 382 -20.12 44.00 -20.07
CA THR A 382 -19.80 44.12 -21.51
C THR A 382 -18.42 43.73 -22.05
N SER A 383 -18.39 42.66 -22.84
CA SER A 383 -17.96 42.74 -24.25
C SER A 383 -18.35 41.48 -25.04
N LEU A 384 -19.29 41.70 -25.98
CA LEU A 384 -19.37 41.11 -27.32
C LEU A 384 -19.66 39.61 -27.53
N SER A 385 -20.95 39.38 -27.74
CA SER A 385 -21.59 38.51 -28.75
C SER A 385 -20.81 38.25 -30.05
N ARG A 386 -20.93 37.03 -30.60
CA ARG A 386 -21.47 36.76 -31.97
C ARG A 386 -21.67 35.24 -32.23
N THR A 387 -22.83 34.97 -32.83
CA THR A 387 -23.57 33.76 -33.29
C THR A 387 -22.89 32.92 -34.40
N PRO A 388 -23.51 31.84 -34.98
CA PRO A 388 -24.58 30.92 -34.54
C PRO A 388 -24.29 29.41 -34.78
N MET A 389 -25.18 28.56 -34.24
CA MET A 389 -25.33 27.12 -34.49
C MET A 389 -25.79 26.82 -35.94
N THR A 390 -25.23 25.78 -36.55
CA THR A 390 -25.78 25.11 -37.75
C THR A 390 -25.99 23.63 -37.49
N LEU A 391 -27.24 23.19 -37.69
CA LEU A 391 -27.71 21.81 -37.68
C LEU A 391 -27.17 21.04 -38.90
N VAL A 392 -26.60 19.85 -38.71
CA VAL A 392 -26.46 18.83 -39.77
C VAL A 392 -26.87 17.45 -39.21
N ARG A 393 -27.61 16.72 -40.06
CA ARG A 393 -28.36 15.46 -39.91
C ARG A 393 -27.75 14.33 -39.04
N PRO A 394 -28.59 13.44 -38.46
CA PRO A 394 -28.13 12.24 -37.79
C PRO A 394 -27.62 11.21 -38.80
N LEU A 395 -26.36 10.81 -38.68
CA LEU A 395 -25.83 9.62 -39.34
C LEU A 395 -26.34 8.38 -38.58
N SER A 396 -26.96 7.45 -39.31
CA SER A 396 -27.35 6.13 -38.83
C SER A 396 -26.13 5.36 -38.32
N LEU A 397 -26.03 5.19 -37.00
CA LEU A 397 -25.03 4.33 -36.38
C LEU A 397 -25.62 2.93 -36.19
N THR A 398 -25.12 1.99 -37.00
CA THR A 398 -25.16 0.56 -36.70
C THR A 398 -24.48 0.29 -35.35
N PRO A 399 -25.03 -0.58 -34.48
CA PRO A 399 -24.42 -0.89 -33.21
C PRO A 399 -23.15 -1.72 -33.42
N VAL A 400 -21.99 -1.12 -33.17
CA VAL A 400 -20.74 -1.88 -32.97
C VAL A 400 -20.71 -2.32 -31.52
N SER A 401 -20.98 -3.60 -31.28
CA SER A 401 -20.77 -4.25 -29.99
C SER A 401 -19.26 -4.42 -29.75
N HIS A 402 -18.71 -3.74 -28.73
CA HIS A 402 -17.37 -4.08 -28.23
C HIS A 402 -17.50 -5.12 -27.12
N ASN A 403 -17.24 -6.38 -27.48
CA ASN A 403 -17.17 -7.55 -26.60
C ASN A 403 -15.89 -7.47 -25.73
N PHE A 404 -16.05 -7.59 -24.41
CA PHE A 404 -15.04 -8.20 -23.56
C PHE A 404 -14.84 -9.66 -23.99
N PRO A 405 -13.65 -10.28 -23.89
CA PRO A 405 -13.55 -11.72 -24.08
C PRO A 405 -14.41 -12.37 -22.99
N ASN A 406 -15.56 -12.89 -23.43
CA ASN A 406 -16.54 -13.55 -22.59
C ASN A 406 -15.82 -14.70 -21.87
N MET A 407 -16.10 -14.96 -20.59
CA MET A 407 -15.59 -16.13 -19.88
C MET A 407 -15.89 -17.42 -20.67
N GLN A 408 -16.98 -17.39 -21.45
CA GLN A 408 -17.32 -18.39 -22.46
C GLN A 408 -16.22 -18.60 -23.52
N GLN A 409 -15.63 -17.53 -24.05
CA GLN A 409 -14.60 -17.57 -25.10
C GLN A 409 -13.27 -18.13 -24.58
N MET A 410 -12.91 -17.82 -23.33
CA MET A 410 -11.76 -18.44 -22.66
C MET A 410 -11.98 -19.93 -22.38
N MET A 411 -13.19 -20.30 -21.95
CA MET A 411 -13.56 -21.70 -21.75
C MET A 411 -13.66 -22.46 -23.09
N ASP A 412 -14.09 -21.80 -24.16
CA ASP A 412 -14.12 -22.35 -25.52
C ASP A 412 -12.70 -22.58 -26.04
N GLU A 413 -11.76 -21.66 -25.85
CA GLU A 413 -10.35 -21.88 -26.20
C GLU A 413 -9.67 -22.97 -25.35
N LEU A 414 -9.93 -22.99 -24.04
CA LEU A 414 -9.43 -24.05 -23.16
C LEU A 414 -10.03 -25.41 -23.51
N SER A 415 -11.28 -25.46 -23.98
CA SER A 415 -11.96 -26.71 -24.37
C SER A 415 -11.35 -27.36 -25.61
N LYS A 416 -10.67 -26.57 -26.45
CA LYS A 416 -9.93 -27.08 -27.63
C LYS A 416 -8.67 -27.86 -27.24
N ASN A 417 -8.20 -27.75 -25.99
CA ASN A 417 -7.10 -28.54 -25.46
C ASN A 417 -7.57 -29.31 -24.21
N PRO A 418 -8.00 -30.58 -24.38
CA PRO A 418 -8.52 -31.40 -23.28
C PRO A 418 -7.57 -31.50 -22.08
N LYS A 419 -6.26 -31.43 -22.32
CA LYS A 419 -5.23 -31.47 -21.27
C LYS A 419 -5.17 -30.15 -20.50
N ALA A 420 -5.18 -29.01 -21.21
CA ALA A 420 -5.22 -27.69 -20.57
C ALA A 420 -6.51 -27.50 -19.73
N MET A 421 -7.64 -28.03 -20.20
CA MET A 421 -8.90 -28.03 -19.45
C MET A 421 -8.82 -28.90 -18.19
N ALA A 422 -8.22 -30.10 -18.27
CA ALA A 422 -8.02 -30.97 -17.11
C ALA A 422 -7.11 -30.33 -16.05
N LEU A 423 -6.03 -29.65 -16.47
CA LEU A 423 -5.15 -28.91 -15.58
C LEU A 423 -5.87 -27.72 -14.93
N PHE A 424 -6.66 -26.98 -15.70
CA PHE A 424 -7.48 -25.87 -15.19
C PHE A 424 -8.49 -26.35 -14.13
N GLN A 425 -9.17 -27.47 -14.38
CA GLN A 425 -10.08 -28.09 -13.43
C GLN A 425 -9.36 -28.61 -12.17
N ALA A 426 -8.15 -29.16 -12.33
CA ALA A 426 -7.33 -29.62 -11.21
C ALA A 426 -6.83 -28.45 -10.34
N ILE A 427 -6.39 -27.36 -10.96
CA ILE A 427 -6.00 -26.12 -10.27
C ILE A 427 -7.19 -25.52 -9.50
N LYS A 428 -8.39 -25.56 -10.08
CA LYS A 428 -9.62 -25.12 -9.41
C LYS A 428 -9.94 -25.98 -8.17
N LYS A 429 -9.59 -27.26 -8.19
CA LYS A 429 -9.83 -28.23 -7.11
C LYS A 429 -8.76 -28.18 -6.02
N ASP A 430 -7.50 -27.99 -6.40
CA ASP A 430 -6.38 -27.82 -5.47
C ASP A 430 -5.44 -26.69 -5.95
N PRO A 431 -5.57 -25.49 -5.35
CA PRO A 431 -4.71 -24.35 -5.67
C PRO A 431 -3.21 -24.63 -5.49
N LYS A 432 -2.80 -25.64 -4.71
CA LYS A 432 -1.39 -26.05 -4.54
C LYS A 432 -0.74 -26.48 -5.86
N ILE A 433 -1.52 -26.98 -6.81
CA ILE A 433 -1.03 -27.38 -8.14
C ILE A 433 -0.47 -26.17 -8.88
N MET A 434 -1.13 -25.01 -8.81
CA MET A 434 -0.64 -23.77 -9.44
C MET A 434 0.70 -23.34 -8.83
N HIS A 435 0.85 -23.49 -7.51
CA HIS A 435 2.10 -23.18 -6.81
C HIS A 435 3.24 -24.11 -7.22
N ALA A 436 2.98 -25.42 -7.32
CA ALA A 436 3.97 -26.39 -7.77
C ALA A 436 4.40 -26.16 -9.23
N VAL A 437 3.47 -25.76 -10.11
CA VAL A 437 3.79 -25.38 -11.51
C VAL A 437 4.67 -24.13 -11.55
N GLN A 438 4.32 -23.09 -10.78
CA GLN A 438 5.09 -21.84 -10.74
C GLN A 438 6.51 -22.07 -10.20
N ASP A 439 6.63 -22.79 -9.09
CA ASP A 439 7.92 -23.10 -8.46
C ASP A 439 8.84 -23.93 -9.38
N LEU A 440 8.26 -24.88 -10.13
CA LEU A 440 9.00 -25.65 -11.14
C LEU A 440 9.50 -24.76 -12.30
N ILE A 441 8.62 -23.92 -12.87
CA ILE A 441 8.95 -23.00 -13.98
C ILE A 441 10.03 -22.01 -13.54
N GLU A 442 9.92 -21.43 -12.35
CA GLU A 442 10.91 -20.52 -11.79
C GLU A 442 12.26 -21.21 -11.58
N THR A 443 12.25 -22.44 -11.05
CA THR A 443 13.48 -23.23 -10.85
C THR A 443 14.16 -23.56 -12.18
N MET A 444 13.37 -23.95 -13.20
CA MET A 444 13.87 -24.22 -14.55
C MET A 444 14.44 -22.97 -15.22
N SER A 445 13.80 -21.80 -15.02
CA SER A 445 14.28 -20.53 -15.57
C SER A 445 15.56 -20.07 -14.87
N ARG A 446 15.61 -20.18 -13.54
CA ARG A 446 16.80 -19.85 -12.72
C ARG A 446 18.02 -20.69 -13.11
N LYS A 447 17.81 -21.97 -13.39
CA LYS A 447 18.88 -22.90 -13.82
C LYS A 447 19.16 -22.85 -15.33
N GLY A 448 18.50 -21.95 -16.05
CA GLY A 448 18.78 -21.67 -17.46
C GLY A 448 18.22 -22.71 -18.45
N TYR A 449 17.36 -23.63 -17.99
CA TYR A 449 16.72 -24.64 -18.84
C TYR A 449 15.57 -24.06 -19.67
N ILE A 450 14.94 -22.97 -19.21
CA ILE A 450 13.94 -22.21 -19.99
C ILE A 450 14.25 -20.72 -19.94
N ASP A 451 13.83 -19.99 -20.96
CA ASP A 451 13.87 -18.54 -20.98
C ASP A 451 12.47 -17.96 -21.12
N LEU A 452 11.96 -17.36 -20.04
CA LEU A 452 10.62 -16.75 -20.01
C LEU A 452 10.51 -15.51 -20.90
N LYS A 453 11.64 -14.95 -21.35
CA LYS A 453 11.70 -13.80 -22.25
C LYS A 453 11.92 -14.21 -23.71
N ASN A 454 12.30 -15.46 -23.97
CA ASN A 454 12.49 -16.00 -25.31
C ASN A 454 11.86 -17.41 -25.45
N PRO A 455 10.62 -17.52 -25.99
CA PRO A 455 9.89 -18.78 -26.06
C PRO A 455 10.52 -19.84 -26.98
N THR A 456 11.61 -19.52 -27.68
CA THR A 456 12.35 -20.50 -28.49
C THR A 456 13.30 -21.36 -27.65
N LYS A 457 13.65 -20.96 -26.41
CA LYS A 457 14.47 -21.77 -25.51
C LYS A 457 13.59 -22.70 -24.67
N GLN A 458 13.28 -23.84 -25.26
CA GLN A 458 12.46 -24.89 -24.64
C GLN A 458 13.29 -25.76 -23.68
N PRO A 459 12.66 -26.30 -22.62
CA PRO A 459 13.33 -27.20 -21.69
C PRO A 459 13.80 -28.47 -22.41
N SER A 460 15.02 -28.90 -22.10
CA SER A 460 15.60 -30.13 -22.62
C SER A 460 15.64 -31.22 -21.55
N LEU A 461 15.72 -32.49 -21.97
CA LEU A 461 15.85 -33.65 -21.07
C LEU A 461 17.04 -33.54 -20.10
N ALA A 462 18.05 -32.72 -20.42
CA ALA A 462 19.21 -32.46 -19.56
C ALA A 462 18.81 -31.90 -18.17
N MET A 463 17.66 -31.24 -18.05
CA MET A 463 17.18 -30.71 -16.76
C MET A 463 16.87 -31.78 -15.72
N LEU A 464 16.60 -33.02 -16.15
CA LEU A 464 16.30 -34.13 -15.25
C LEU A 464 17.53 -34.64 -14.49
N ALA A 465 18.73 -34.32 -14.99
CA ALA A 465 19.96 -34.55 -14.25
C ALA A 465 20.03 -33.71 -12.96
N ASP A 466 19.28 -32.59 -12.91
CA ASP A 466 19.22 -31.72 -11.74
C ASP A 466 18.25 -32.27 -10.68
N ASN A 467 18.80 -32.60 -9.50
CA ASN A 467 18.05 -33.22 -8.40
C ASN A 467 16.92 -32.33 -7.86
N GLU A 468 17.08 -31.00 -7.91
CA GLU A 468 16.09 -30.04 -7.41
C GLU A 468 14.90 -29.98 -8.36
N ILE A 469 15.16 -29.92 -9.67
CA ILE A 469 14.11 -29.97 -10.71
C ILE A 469 13.36 -31.29 -10.63
N ARG A 470 14.08 -32.40 -10.47
CA ARG A 470 13.49 -33.74 -10.38
C ARG A 470 12.54 -33.86 -9.18
N THR A 471 12.96 -33.36 -8.01
CA THR A 471 12.13 -33.38 -6.79
C THR A 471 10.85 -32.56 -6.95
N LYS A 472 10.96 -31.33 -7.47
CA LYS A 472 9.81 -30.44 -7.68
C LYS A 472 8.84 -30.98 -8.74
N LEU A 473 9.39 -31.61 -9.77
CA LEU A 473 8.62 -32.27 -10.81
C LEU A 473 7.87 -33.49 -10.27
N PHE A 474 8.50 -34.32 -9.42
CA PHE A 474 7.82 -35.45 -8.77
C PHE A 474 6.68 -35.00 -7.85
N GLU A 475 6.87 -33.90 -7.12
CA GLU A 475 5.81 -33.32 -6.29
C GLU A 475 4.64 -32.80 -7.14
N LEU A 476 4.92 -32.14 -8.27
CA LEU A 476 3.87 -31.71 -9.20
C LEU A 476 3.09 -32.91 -9.78
N VAL A 477 3.78 -33.99 -10.17
CA VAL A 477 3.14 -35.23 -10.64
C VAL A 477 2.25 -35.83 -9.56
N ARG A 478 2.71 -35.86 -8.31
CA ARG A 478 1.95 -36.36 -7.16
C ARG A 478 0.68 -35.54 -6.92
N LEU A 479 0.76 -34.22 -6.99
CA LEU A 479 -0.38 -33.32 -6.80
C LEU A 479 -1.40 -33.45 -7.95
N LEU A 480 -0.93 -33.58 -9.19
CA LEU A 480 -1.79 -33.78 -10.36
C LEU A 480 -2.49 -35.15 -10.33
N ALA A 481 -1.79 -36.19 -9.89
CA ALA A 481 -2.39 -37.52 -9.66
C ALA A 481 -3.44 -37.48 -8.55
N ALA A 482 -3.16 -36.83 -7.41
CA ALA A 482 -4.12 -36.67 -6.32
C ALA A 482 -5.36 -35.87 -6.73
N ALA A 483 -5.22 -34.95 -7.70
CA ALA A 483 -6.35 -34.22 -8.29
C ALA A 483 -7.12 -35.01 -9.36
N GLY A 484 -6.65 -36.19 -9.77
CA GLY A 484 -7.28 -37.07 -10.76
C GLY A 484 -6.95 -36.72 -12.21
N VAL A 485 -5.86 -36.00 -12.47
CA VAL A 485 -5.43 -35.59 -13.82
C VAL A 485 -4.82 -36.76 -14.61
N PHE A 486 -4.25 -37.73 -13.91
CA PHE A 486 -3.69 -38.96 -14.50
C PHE A 486 -4.13 -40.17 -13.68
N ASP A 487 -4.33 -41.31 -14.35
CA ASP A 487 -4.71 -42.58 -13.71
C ASP A 487 -3.44 -43.26 -13.16
N THR A 488 -3.22 -43.21 -11.85
CA THR A 488 -2.11 -43.93 -11.20
C THR A 488 -2.50 -45.38 -10.96
N LYS A 489 -2.76 -46.16 -12.01
CA LYS A 489 -2.58 -47.60 -11.87
C LYS A 489 -1.09 -47.85 -11.68
N ALA A 490 -0.76 -48.50 -10.57
CA ALA A 490 0.60 -48.83 -10.16
C ALA A 490 1.39 -49.41 -11.33
N GLY A 491 2.40 -48.67 -11.83
CA GLY A 491 3.26 -49.11 -12.93
C GLY A 491 3.50 -48.09 -14.05
N ALA A 492 2.89 -46.90 -14.04
CA ALA A 492 3.20 -45.87 -15.03
C ALA A 492 4.69 -45.46 -14.94
N ASN A 493 5.43 -45.66 -16.04
CA ASN A 493 6.85 -45.33 -16.14
C ASN A 493 7.05 -43.84 -15.78
N PRO A 494 7.99 -43.47 -14.88
CA PRO A 494 8.27 -42.06 -14.55
C PRO A 494 8.50 -41.17 -15.79
N LEU A 495 9.04 -41.73 -16.88
CA LEU A 495 9.21 -41.05 -18.18
C LEU A 495 7.89 -40.75 -18.90
N GLU A 496 6.85 -41.56 -18.69
CA GLU A 496 5.54 -41.41 -19.32
C GLU A 496 4.68 -40.39 -18.57
N ALA A 497 4.69 -40.43 -17.24
CA ALA A 497 4.14 -39.37 -16.39
C ALA A 497 4.83 -38.01 -16.67
N PHE A 498 6.14 -38.04 -16.92
CA PHE A 498 6.95 -36.89 -17.30
C PHE A 498 6.57 -36.30 -18.66
N SER A 499 6.44 -37.15 -19.70
CA SER A 499 6.01 -36.73 -21.05
C SER A 499 4.63 -36.06 -21.01
N ASN A 500 3.74 -36.55 -20.15
CA ASN A 500 2.41 -36.00 -19.98
C ASN A 500 2.42 -34.60 -19.34
N VAL A 501 3.21 -34.37 -18.30
CA VAL A 501 3.33 -33.04 -17.64
C VAL A 501 4.03 -32.02 -18.54
N ILE A 502 5.07 -32.43 -19.25
CA ILE A 502 5.77 -31.54 -20.18
C ILE A 502 4.90 -31.19 -21.39
N GLY A 503 4.15 -32.14 -21.95
CA GLY A 503 3.16 -31.90 -23.00
C GLY A 503 1.95 -31.08 -22.55
N LEU A 504 1.78 -30.88 -21.24
CA LEU A 504 0.78 -30.00 -20.63
C LEU A 504 1.28 -28.54 -20.51
N LEU A 505 2.59 -28.37 -20.33
CA LEU A 505 3.25 -27.06 -20.17
C LEU A 505 3.74 -26.48 -21.49
N MET A 506 3.85 -27.29 -22.55
CA MET A 506 4.35 -26.88 -23.87
C MET A 506 3.32 -27.14 -24.97
N PRO A 507 3.02 -26.18 -25.86
CA PRO A 507 2.27 -26.45 -27.08
C PRO A 507 3.10 -27.37 -27.98
N SER A 508 2.50 -28.41 -28.56
CA SER A 508 3.17 -29.18 -29.60
C SER A 508 3.42 -28.28 -30.81
N SER A 509 4.68 -28.12 -31.23
CA SER A 509 4.96 -27.54 -32.53
C SER A 509 4.43 -28.49 -33.60
N SER A 510 3.37 -28.08 -34.28
CA SER A 510 3.01 -28.69 -35.55
C SER A 510 4.15 -28.43 -36.53
N LYS A 511 4.99 -29.44 -36.75
CA LYS A 511 5.98 -29.69 -37.84
C LYS A 511 7.30 -30.16 -37.23
N ASP A 512 7.51 -31.47 -37.17
CA ASP A 512 8.36 -32.12 -38.18
C ASP A 512 8.23 -33.65 -38.08
N LYS A 513 7.71 -34.25 -39.15
CA LYS A 513 7.94 -35.67 -39.45
C LYS A 513 9.25 -35.72 -40.23
N GLY A 514 10.32 -36.25 -39.65
CA GLY A 514 11.42 -36.77 -40.46
C GLY A 514 12.81 -36.71 -39.86
N LYS A 515 13.33 -37.91 -39.60
CA LYS A 515 14.72 -38.36 -39.79
C LYS A 515 15.77 -37.98 -38.74
N ASP A 516 16.12 -39.02 -37.98
CA ASP A 516 17.47 -39.51 -37.71
C ASP A 516 18.62 -38.76 -38.40
N ARG A 517 19.62 -38.33 -37.60
CA ARG A 517 21.01 -38.85 -37.70
C ARG A 517 21.94 -38.28 -36.62
N LEU A 518 22.89 -39.14 -36.28
CA LEU A 518 24.00 -39.01 -35.34
C LEU A 518 25.09 -38.01 -35.75
N ALA A 519 25.82 -37.58 -34.72
CA ALA A 519 27.27 -37.31 -34.64
C ALA A 519 27.90 -36.04 -35.25
N ASP A 520 28.93 -35.59 -34.50
CA ASP A 520 30.10 -34.77 -34.84
C ASP A 520 30.02 -33.24 -34.82
N GLY A 521 30.78 -32.67 -33.87
CA GLY A 521 32.02 -31.99 -34.24
C GLY A 521 32.02 -30.47 -34.46
N LYS A 522 32.80 -29.79 -33.61
CA LYS A 522 33.60 -28.56 -33.84
C LYS A 522 32.96 -27.17 -33.70
N GLN A 523 33.77 -26.33 -33.06
CA GLN A 523 33.72 -24.87 -32.88
C GLN A 523 33.60 -24.07 -34.20
N SER A 524 32.87 -22.95 -34.13
CA SER A 524 33.29 -21.62 -34.61
C SER A 524 32.29 -20.56 -34.11
N SER A 525 32.70 -19.57 -33.32
CA SER A 525 32.81 -18.12 -33.69
C SER A 525 31.72 -17.63 -34.68
N SER A 526 31.06 -16.48 -34.56
CA SER A 526 31.32 -15.18 -33.91
C SER A 526 30.03 -14.34 -33.94
N SER A 527 29.87 -13.37 -33.04
CA SER A 527 29.58 -11.98 -33.42
C SER A 527 29.45 -11.09 -32.17
N SER A 528 30.10 -9.94 -32.29
CA SER A 528 30.44 -8.97 -31.26
C SER A 528 29.38 -7.87 -31.11
N ALA A 529 29.10 -7.46 -29.86
CA ALA A 529 28.56 -6.14 -29.54
C ALA A 529 29.13 -5.67 -28.18
N PRO A 530 29.40 -4.35 -28.00
CA PRO A 530 30.29 -3.85 -26.96
C PRO A 530 29.64 -3.82 -25.57
N LYS A 531 30.38 -4.26 -24.55
CA LYS A 531 30.02 -4.07 -23.13
C LYS A 531 30.58 -2.74 -22.64
N TYR A 532 29.73 -1.83 -22.20
CA TYR A 532 30.12 -0.73 -21.32
C TYR A 532 29.70 -1.09 -19.90
N GLU A 533 30.66 -1.21 -18.99
CA GLU A 533 30.45 -1.57 -17.58
C GLU A 533 30.92 -0.39 -16.71
N PHE A 534 29.99 0.25 -16.01
CA PHE A 534 30.32 1.23 -14.96
C PHE A 534 30.39 0.50 -13.63
N THR A 535 31.49 0.65 -12.89
CA THR A 535 31.68 0.05 -11.56
C THR A 535 31.74 1.14 -10.49
N TYR A 536 30.95 0.96 -9.43
CA TYR A 536 30.92 1.80 -8.23
C TYR A 536 31.47 1.00 -7.05
N ASP A 537 32.17 1.66 -6.13
CA ASP A 537 32.59 0.99 -4.89
C ASP A 537 31.50 0.98 -3.83
N ALA A 538 31.75 0.26 -2.73
CA ALA A 538 30.79 -0.06 -1.68
C ALA A 538 30.22 1.17 -0.91
N THR A 539 30.64 2.40 -1.25
CA THR A 539 30.08 3.63 -0.70
C THR A 539 29.27 4.46 -1.71
N GLY A 540 29.18 4.03 -2.97
CA GLY A 540 28.36 4.67 -4.00
C GLY A 540 28.97 5.90 -4.68
N LYS A 541 30.28 6.14 -4.57
CA LYS A 541 31.00 7.11 -5.40
C LYS A 541 31.65 6.43 -6.62
N GLU A 542 31.62 7.12 -7.76
CA GLU A 542 32.20 6.64 -9.02
C GLU A 542 33.74 6.71 -8.95
N LYS A 543 34.44 5.60 -9.25
CA LYS A 543 35.90 5.60 -9.36
C LYS A 543 36.32 6.41 -10.59
N LYS A 544 36.99 7.54 -10.36
CA LYS A 544 37.67 8.30 -11.42
C LYS A 544 38.81 7.45 -11.99
N VAL A 545 38.65 6.94 -13.21
CA VAL A 545 39.78 6.40 -14.00
C VAL A 545 40.34 7.52 -14.86
N GLN A 546 41.65 7.67 -14.78
CA GLN A 546 42.45 8.68 -15.47
C GLN A 546 42.61 8.31 -16.95
N SER A 547 42.19 9.27 -17.79
CA SER A 547 42.51 9.52 -19.21
C SER A 547 42.59 8.36 -20.21
N THR A 548 41.73 8.41 -21.22
CA THR A 548 42.19 8.40 -22.62
C THR A 548 41.47 9.55 -23.35
N GLU A 549 42.23 10.60 -23.70
CA GLU A 549 41.75 11.82 -24.38
C GLU A 549 41.33 11.59 -25.85
N ASP A 550 41.41 10.37 -26.37
CA ASP A 550 41.33 10.12 -27.81
C ASP A 550 39.89 9.91 -28.32
N THR A 551 38.94 9.54 -27.47
CA THR A 551 37.55 9.29 -27.88
C THR A 551 36.71 10.57 -27.99
N ALA A 552 37.05 11.61 -27.22
CA ALA A 552 36.39 12.92 -27.28
C ALA A 552 36.86 13.76 -28.48
N ARG A 553 38.15 13.67 -28.85
CA ARG A 553 38.67 14.30 -30.09
C ARG A 553 38.09 13.66 -31.35
N ALA A 554 37.92 12.33 -31.35
CA ALA A 554 37.32 11.60 -32.48
C ALA A 554 35.84 11.95 -32.72
N TRP A 555 35.09 12.31 -31.67
CA TRP A 555 33.70 12.79 -31.81
C TRP A 555 33.61 14.27 -32.19
N ALA A 556 34.52 15.11 -31.68
CA ALA A 556 34.56 16.54 -32.00
C ALA A 556 34.95 16.82 -33.48
N ASP A 557 35.86 16.02 -34.06
CA ASP A 557 36.25 16.16 -35.46
C ASP A 557 35.19 15.64 -36.45
N LYS A 558 34.40 14.64 -36.03
CA LYS A 558 33.25 14.14 -36.80
C LYS A 558 32.09 15.14 -36.78
N PHE A 559 31.92 15.90 -35.70
CA PHE A 559 30.93 16.97 -35.56
C PHE A 559 31.33 18.25 -36.32
N LYS A 560 32.62 18.59 -36.39
CA LYS A 560 33.14 19.74 -37.16
C LYS A 560 33.09 19.54 -38.68
N LYS A 561 33.14 18.30 -39.18
CA LYS A 561 32.96 17.98 -40.61
C LYS A 561 31.51 17.90 -41.07
N MET A 562 30.53 17.94 -40.15
CA MET A 562 29.11 17.96 -40.48
C MET A 562 28.51 19.38 -40.57
N PHE A 563 29.27 20.41 -40.18
CA PHE A 563 28.85 21.83 -40.25
C PHE A 563 29.84 22.74 -41.02
N LYS A 564 30.63 22.13 -41.91
CA LYS A 564 31.27 22.75 -43.08
C LYS A 564 30.86 21.95 -44.30
#